data_AF-Q2K7A1-F1
#
_entry.id   AF-Q2K7A1-F1
#
_cell.length_a   1.000
_cell.length_b   1.000
_cell.length_c   1.000
_cell.angle_alpha   90.00
_cell.angle_beta   90.00
_cell.angle_gamma   90.00
#
_symmetry.space_group_name_H-M   'P 1'
#
loop_
_entity.id
_entity.type
_entity.pdbx_description
1 polymer ?
#
loop_
_entity_poly.entity_id
_entity_poly.type
_entity_poly.pdbx_seq_one_letter_code
_entity_poly.pdbx_strand_id
1 'polypeptide(L)'
;MVHGACSSSGCFALTDQGVGEIYAVVEKALRGGQQAFQVQAYPFRMTPQNLAAHRDDPNFAFWKNLKEGYDIFEVRRREPRVAACSRKYIFDAEFKDGDPPDPLAACPQRIDQPDPAVVAKTSADDQKYKELEGKSFIPLAYQDGGMHPTFRTLLKENGGEKLAAKVSVIKCPISRPVAALADPFDGGE
;
A
#
# COMPACT_ATOMS: atom_id res chain seq x y z
N MET A 1 -11.05 10.40 0.33
CA MET A 1 -9.84 9.58 0.56
C MET A 1 -9.88 8.31 -0.28
N VAL A 2 -10.96 7.53 -0.23
CA VAL A 2 -11.26 6.44 -1.19
C VAL A 2 -12.63 6.73 -1.80
N HIS A 3 -12.77 6.71 -3.13
CA HIS A 3 -14.05 7.00 -3.79
C HIS A 3 -14.25 6.17 -5.06
N GLY A 4 -15.50 6.09 -5.51
CA GLY A 4 -15.87 5.56 -6.81
C GLY A 4 -15.53 6.53 -7.95
N ALA A 5 -15.44 6.02 -9.17
CA ALA A 5 -14.93 6.67 -10.37
C ALA A 5 -13.40 6.85 -10.46
N CYS A 6 -12.89 6.64 -11.68
CA CYS A 6 -11.46 6.65 -12.02
C CYS A 6 -10.92 8.08 -12.31
N SER A 7 -11.30 9.05 -11.48
CA SER A 7 -10.79 10.42 -11.52
C SER A 7 -10.33 10.83 -10.13
N SER A 8 -9.03 10.94 -9.92
CA SER A 8 -8.49 11.36 -8.63
C SER A 8 -7.56 12.55 -8.78
N SER A 9 -7.66 13.49 -7.83
CA SER A 9 -6.65 14.52 -7.57
C SER A 9 -6.09 14.29 -6.16
N GLY A 10 -5.54 13.08 -5.93
CA GLY A 10 -4.96 12.69 -4.64
C GLY A 10 -5.85 11.79 -3.76
N CYS A 11 -6.84 11.10 -4.33
CA CYS A 11 -7.63 10.07 -3.64
C CYS A 11 -7.37 8.68 -4.23
N PHE A 12 -7.63 7.62 -3.48
CA PHE A 12 -7.65 6.26 -4.01
C PHE A 12 -8.93 6.05 -4.81
N ALA A 13 -8.82 6.13 -6.14
CA ALA A 13 -9.91 5.91 -7.06
C ALA A 13 -10.16 4.40 -7.28
N LEU A 14 -11.42 4.00 -7.14
CA LEU A 14 -11.93 2.65 -7.40
C LEU A 14 -13.11 2.72 -8.37
N THR A 15 -13.57 1.59 -8.88
CA THR A 15 -14.86 1.53 -9.57
C THR A 15 -16.00 1.73 -8.58
N ASP A 16 -17.15 2.18 -9.04
CA ASP A 16 -18.35 2.34 -8.18
C ASP A 16 -18.76 1.00 -7.55
N GLN A 17 -18.62 -0.10 -8.28
CA GLN A 17 -18.83 -1.44 -7.75
C GLN A 17 -17.83 -1.78 -6.64
N GLY A 18 -16.53 -1.53 -6.88
CA GLY A 18 -15.47 -1.85 -5.91
C GLY A 18 -15.61 -1.06 -4.61
N VAL A 19 -15.89 0.24 -4.70
CA VAL A 19 -16.14 1.04 -3.47
C VAL A 19 -17.45 0.63 -2.78
N GLY A 20 -18.46 0.20 -3.54
CA GLY A 20 -19.72 -0.30 -3.00
C GLY A 20 -19.54 -1.53 -2.11
N GLU A 21 -18.67 -2.47 -2.50
CA GLU A 21 -18.34 -3.64 -1.69
C GLU A 21 -17.62 -3.25 -0.39
N ILE A 22 -16.63 -2.35 -0.47
CA ILE A 22 -15.90 -1.85 0.71
C ILE A 22 -16.86 -1.13 1.66
N TYR A 23 -17.73 -0.28 1.12
CA TYR A 23 -18.69 0.48 1.91
C TYR A 23 -19.64 -0.46 2.69
N ALA A 24 -20.12 -1.53 2.06
CA ALA A 24 -20.99 -2.50 2.72
C ALA A 24 -20.30 -3.22 3.89
N VAL A 25 -19.01 -3.55 3.76
CA VAL A 25 -18.22 -4.16 4.83
C VAL A 25 -17.98 -3.17 5.96
N VAL A 26 -17.57 -1.94 5.63
CA VAL A 26 -17.33 -0.86 6.59
C VAL A 26 -18.60 -0.53 7.36
N GLU A 27 -19.73 -0.38 6.68
CA GLU A 27 -21.03 -0.11 7.32
C GLU A 27 -21.38 -1.18 8.35
N LYS A 28 -21.21 -2.47 7.99
CA LYS A 28 -21.46 -3.59 8.91
C LYS A 28 -20.52 -3.57 10.11
N ALA A 29 -19.23 -3.27 9.91
CA ALA A 29 -18.26 -3.17 10.99
C ALA A 29 -18.62 -2.05 11.97
N LEU A 30 -19.00 -0.87 11.46
CA LEU A 30 -19.42 0.28 12.26
C LEU A 30 -20.72 -0.03 13.04
N ARG A 31 -21.73 -0.60 12.39
CA ARG A 31 -22.96 -1.07 13.05
C ARG A 31 -22.69 -2.16 14.09
N GLY A 32 -21.63 -2.96 13.89
CA GLY A 32 -21.14 -3.98 14.81
C GLY A 32 -20.35 -3.42 16.01
N GLY A 33 -20.18 -2.10 16.11
CA GLY A 33 -19.55 -1.44 17.26
C GLY A 33 -18.09 -1.01 17.05
N GLN A 34 -17.48 -1.38 15.93
CA GLN A 34 -16.14 -0.88 15.59
C GLN A 34 -16.20 0.64 15.37
N GLN A 35 -15.32 1.40 16.03
CA GLN A 35 -15.36 2.88 15.98
C GLN A 35 -14.63 3.44 14.75
N ALA A 36 -13.63 2.71 14.25
CA ALA A 36 -12.81 3.09 13.11
C ALA A 36 -12.17 1.85 12.50
N PHE A 37 -11.74 1.96 11.25
CA PHE A 37 -10.97 0.94 10.55
C PHE A 37 -9.67 1.55 10.03
N GLN A 38 -8.63 0.73 9.93
CA GLN A 38 -7.33 1.17 9.46
C GLN A 38 -7.25 1.06 7.93
N VAL A 39 -6.75 2.09 7.28
CA VAL A 39 -6.38 2.07 5.85
C VAL A 39 -4.87 2.16 5.76
N GLN A 40 -4.25 1.19 5.10
CA GLN A 40 -2.81 1.13 4.90
C GLN A 40 -2.50 1.26 3.41
N ALA A 41 -1.61 2.18 3.06
CA ALA A 41 -1.17 2.39 1.69
C ALA A 41 0.32 2.07 1.60
N TYR A 42 0.65 1.10 0.75
CA TYR A 42 2.01 0.67 0.48
C TYR A 42 2.38 1.02 -0.96
N PRO A 43 3.65 1.31 -1.26
CA PRO A 43 4.10 1.67 -2.62
C PRO A 43 3.87 0.53 -3.63
N PHE A 44 3.92 -0.72 -3.15
CA PHE A 44 3.72 -1.95 -3.90
C PHE A 44 3.50 -3.09 -2.90
N ARG A 45 3.18 -4.30 -3.39
CA ARG A 45 3.24 -5.50 -2.55
C ARG A 45 4.68 -5.72 -2.10
N MET A 46 4.95 -5.66 -0.80
CA MET A 46 6.31 -5.58 -0.22
C MET A 46 7.09 -6.92 -0.24
N THR A 47 7.13 -7.55 -1.40
CA THR A 47 7.89 -8.77 -1.70
C THR A 47 9.38 -8.46 -1.83
N PRO A 48 10.27 -9.45 -1.64
CA PRO A 48 11.70 -9.29 -1.89
C PRO A 48 12.02 -8.79 -3.30
N GLN A 49 11.27 -9.26 -4.31
CA GLN A 49 11.40 -8.87 -5.71
C GLN A 49 11.15 -7.39 -5.93
N ASN A 50 10.01 -6.88 -5.45
CA ASN A 50 9.67 -5.47 -5.59
C ASN A 50 10.66 -4.58 -4.81
N LEU A 51 11.09 -5.00 -3.62
CA LEU A 51 12.12 -4.26 -2.89
C LEU A 51 13.45 -4.21 -3.66
N ALA A 52 13.88 -5.32 -4.26
CA ALA A 52 15.10 -5.37 -5.06
C ALA A 52 14.98 -4.49 -6.32
N ALA A 53 13.80 -4.44 -6.94
CA ALA A 53 13.52 -3.56 -8.08
C ALA A 53 13.60 -2.07 -7.74
N HIS A 54 13.38 -1.74 -6.47
CA HIS A 54 13.25 -0.38 -5.97
C HIS A 54 14.37 0.04 -5.01
N ARG A 55 15.48 -0.71 -4.97
CA ARG A 55 16.59 -0.54 -4.00
C ARG A 55 17.30 0.82 -4.06
N ASP A 56 17.29 1.46 -5.23
CA ASP A 56 17.96 2.74 -5.46
C ASP A 56 17.02 3.94 -5.29
N ASP A 57 15.76 3.73 -4.90
CA ASP A 57 14.81 4.81 -4.64
C ASP A 57 15.19 5.59 -3.37
N PRO A 58 15.12 6.94 -3.37
CA PRO A 58 15.41 7.73 -2.18
C PRO A 58 14.51 7.40 -0.97
N ASN A 59 13.33 6.83 -1.20
CA ASN A 59 12.39 6.42 -0.15
C ASN A 59 12.60 4.98 0.32
N PHE A 60 13.60 4.26 -0.18
CA PHE A 60 13.78 2.84 0.11
C PHE A 60 13.91 2.53 1.61
N ALA A 61 14.62 3.38 2.37
CA ALA A 61 14.73 3.24 3.82
C ALA A 61 13.37 3.41 4.53
N PHE A 62 12.53 4.31 4.04
CA PHE A 62 11.17 4.50 4.53
C PHE A 62 10.28 3.29 4.21
N TRP A 63 10.41 2.73 3.00
CA TRP A 63 9.68 1.52 2.62
C TRP A 63 10.09 0.30 3.45
N LYS A 64 11.38 0.14 3.78
CA LYS A 64 11.79 -0.91 4.73
C LYS A 64 11.11 -0.78 6.09
N ASN A 65 10.91 0.44 6.57
CA ASN A 65 10.17 0.67 7.81
C ASN A 65 8.70 0.31 7.66
N LEU A 66 8.04 0.69 6.55
CA LEU A 66 6.66 0.26 6.26
C LEU A 66 6.51 -1.26 6.19
N LYS A 67 7.54 -1.97 5.69
CA LYS A 67 7.53 -3.43 5.60
C LYS A 67 7.38 -4.11 6.95
N GLU A 68 7.89 -3.51 8.03
CA GLU A 68 7.73 -4.07 9.39
C GLU A 68 6.25 -4.28 9.73
N GLY A 69 5.42 -3.24 9.51
CA GLY A 69 3.96 -3.34 9.68
C GLY A 69 3.29 -4.26 8.67
N TYR A 70 3.75 -4.27 7.42
CA TYR A 70 3.25 -5.15 6.37
C TYR A 70 3.43 -6.63 6.74
N ASP A 71 4.62 -7.00 7.23
CA ASP A 71 4.96 -8.38 7.60
C ASP A 71 4.13 -8.85 8.80
N ILE A 72 3.87 -7.96 9.77
CA ILE A 72 2.96 -8.27 10.89
C ILE A 72 1.56 -8.60 10.38
N PHE A 73 1.01 -7.76 9.49
CA PHE A 73 -0.32 -8.01 8.91
C PHE A 73 -0.35 -9.32 8.11
N GLU A 74 0.67 -9.59 7.30
CA GLU A 74 0.75 -10.83 6.51
C GLU A 74 0.82 -12.10 7.38
N VAL A 75 1.48 -12.02 8.55
CA VAL A 75 1.62 -13.15 9.47
C VAL A 75 0.36 -13.31 10.33
N ARG A 76 -0.09 -12.22 10.95
CA ARG A 76 -1.17 -12.26 11.96
C ARG A 76 -2.57 -12.14 11.38
N ARG A 77 -2.70 -11.60 10.16
CA ARG A 77 -3.97 -11.28 9.50
C ARG A 77 -4.87 -10.36 10.35
N ARG A 78 -4.23 -9.45 11.10
CA ARG A 78 -4.87 -8.42 11.94
C ARG A 78 -4.13 -7.11 11.77
N GLU A 79 -4.85 -5.99 11.93
CA GLU A 79 -4.23 -4.66 11.91
C GLU A 79 -3.10 -4.55 12.95
N PRO A 80 -1.88 -4.14 12.54
CA PRO A 80 -0.84 -3.77 13.47
C PRO A 80 -1.21 -2.47 14.18
N ARG A 81 -0.88 -2.38 15.47
CA ARG A 81 -0.90 -1.11 16.20
C ARG A 81 0.28 -0.28 15.71
N VAL A 82 0.00 0.98 15.38
CA VAL A 82 0.98 1.91 14.81
C VAL A 82 1.18 3.08 15.77
N ALA A 83 2.44 3.35 16.07
CA ALA A 83 2.87 4.59 16.69
C ALA A 83 4.07 5.16 15.91
N ALA A 84 4.61 6.30 16.33
CA ALA A 84 5.75 6.91 15.66
C ALA A 84 6.71 7.56 16.66
N CYS A 85 8.01 7.45 16.36
CA CYS A 85 9.10 8.09 17.09
C CYS A 85 10.35 8.10 16.19
N SER A 86 11.30 9.00 16.45
CA SER A 86 12.54 9.15 15.68
C SER A 86 12.31 9.27 14.17
N ARG A 87 11.19 9.90 13.76
CA ARG A 87 10.75 10.02 12.35
C ARG A 87 10.52 8.66 11.66
N LYS A 88 10.17 7.63 12.42
CA LYS A 88 9.86 6.27 11.93
C LYS A 88 8.54 5.80 12.52
N TYR A 89 7.88 4.93 11.78
CA TYR A 89 6.78 4.14 12.32
C TYR A 89 7.33 3.01 13.19
N ILE A 90 6.59 2.69 14.23
CA ILE A 90 6.83 1.57 15.12
C ILE A 90 5.55 0.74 15.18
N PHE A 91 5.69 -0.57 15.14
CA PHE A 91 4.58 -1.50 15.00
C PHE A 91 4.55 -2.50 16.14
N ASP A 92 3.35 -2.73 16.69
CA ASP A 92 3.08 -3.67 17.78
C ASP A 92 4.06 -3.55 18.96
N ALA A 93 4.56 -2.34 19.23
CA ALA A 93 5.62 -2.07 20.20
C ALA A 93 5.03 -1.64 21.55
N GLU A 94 5.33 -2.35 22.63
CA GLU A 94 4.86 -1.99 23.96
C GLU A 94 5.91 -1.17 24.71
N PHE A 95 5.45 -0.13 25.39
CA PHE A 95 6.29 0.77 26.19
C PHE A 95 5.70 0.91 27.58
N LYS A 96 6.56 1.14 28.56
CA LYS A 96 6.17 1.27 29.97
C LYS A 96 5.12 2.36 30.20
N ASP A 97 5.27 3.50 29.53
CA ASP A 97 4.44 4.70 29.73
C ASP A 97 3.43 4.93 28.58
N GLY A 98 3.16 3.90 27.78
CA GLY A 98 2.30 3.99 26.60
C GLY A 98 3.00 4.51 25.34
N ASP A 99 2.22 4.76 24.29
CA ASP A 99 2.79 5.11 22.98
C ASP A 99 3.51 6.47 22.99
N PRO A 100 4.65 6.59 22.28
CA PRO A 100 5.38 7.84 22.21
C PRO A 100 4.49 8.94 21.62
N PRO A 101 4.31 10.07 22.33
CA PRO A 101 3.40 11.13 21.88
C PRO A 101 4.01 12.01 20.78
N ASP A 102 5.34 12.06 20.69
CA ASP A 102 6.06 12.89 19.73
C ASP A 102 6.76 12.02 18.66
N PRO A 103 6.32 12.09 17.39
CA PRO A 103 6.92 11.32 16.30
C PRO A 103 8.38 11.74 15.99
N LEU A 104 8.82 12.91 16.45
CA LEU A 104 10.17 13.42 16.23
C LEU A 104 11.14 13.08 17.37
N ALA A 105 10.61 12.79 18.57
CA ALA A 105 11.41 12.45 19.75
C ALA A 105 12.02 11.05 19.64
N ALA A 106 13.07 10.80 20.41
CA ALA A 106 13.71 9.48 20.47
C ALA A 106 12.71 8.39 20.92
N CYS A 107 12.80 7.21 20.30
CA CYS A 107 11.98 6.07 20.70
C CYS A 107 12.34 5.59 22.12
N PRO A 108 11.35 5.47 23.03
CA PRO A 108 11.54 4.83 24.32
C PRO A 108 11.94 3.36 24.17
N GLN A 109 12.48 2.78 25.23
CA GLN A 109 12.83 1.36 25.23
C GLN A 109 11.55 0.51 25.20
N ARG A 110 11.47 -0.39 24.21
CA ARG A 110 10.42 -1.41 24.13
C ARG A 110 10.56 -2.42 25.28
N ILE A 111 9.43 -2.83 25.84
CA ILE A 111 9.36 -3.87 26.88
C ILE A 111 8.91 -5.23 26.33
N ASP A 112 8.43 -5.25 25.09
CA ASP A 112 7.99 -6.45 24.40
C ASP A 112 9.11 -7.15 23.62
N GLN A 113 8.84 -8.37 23.19
CA GLN A 113 9.68 -9.10 22.25
C GLN A 113 8.99 -9.21 20.89
N PRO A 114 9.72 -9.03 19.76
CA PRO A 114 9.17 -9.25 18.45
C PRO A 114 8.63 -10.67 18.28
N ASP A 115 7.51 -10.80 17.56
CA ASP A 115 6.90 -12.09 17.26
C ASP A 115 7.86 -12.99 16.46
N PRO A 116 8.19 -14.20 16.95
CA PRO A 116 9.12 -15.10 16.26
C PRO A 116 8.69 -15.43 14.82
N ALA A 117 7.38 -15.51 14.55
CA ALA A 117 6.89 -15.80 13.21
C ALA A 117 7.10 -14.62 12.25
N VAL A 118 6.94 -13.39 12.75
CA VAL A 118 7.24 -12.17 12.00
C VAL A 118 8.73 -12.06 11.73
N VAL A 119 9.58 -12.29 12.76
CA VAL A 119 11.03 -12.30 12.61
C VAL A 119 11.49 -13.35 11.58
N ALA A 120 10.91 -14.55 11.61
CA ALA A 120 11.21 -15.60 10.64
C ALA A 120 10.82 -15.20 9.21
N LYS A 121 9.65 -14.59 9.02
CA LYS A 121 9.22 -14.06 7.72
C LYS A 121 10.18 -12.98 7.21
N THR A 122 10.48 -11.98 8.04
CA THR A 122 11.38 -10.89 7.65
C THR A 122 12.77 -11.41 7.32
N SER A 123 13.30 -12.36 8.11
CA SER A 123 14.60 -13.00 7.83
C SER A 123 14.62 -13.76 6.50
N ALA A 124 13.54 -14.49 6.19
CA ALA A 124 13.42 -15.22 4.92
C ALA A 124 13.29 -14.26 3.72
N ASP A 125 12.55 -13.17 3.88
CA ASP A 125 12.41 -12.14 2.85
C ASP A 125 13.75 -11.40 2.61
N ASP A 126 14.53 -11.14 3.68
CA ASP A 126 15.86 -10.53 3.58
C ASP A 126 16.87 -11.43 2.88
N GLN A 127 16.81 -12.75 3.10
CA GLN A 127 17.64 -13.72 2.37
C GLN A 127 17.32 -13.69 0.88
N LYS A 128 16.04 -13.75 0.51
CA LYS A 128 15.60 -13.64 -0.88
C LYS A 128 15.99 -12.31 -1.50
N TYR A 129 15.89 -11.21 -0.75
CA TYR A 129 16.31 -9.89 -1.23
C TYR A 129 17.81 -9.86 -1.57
N LYS A 130 18.65 -10.46 -0.72
CA LYS A 130 20.10 -10.58 -0.98
C LYS A 130 20.42 -11.44 -2.19
N GLU A 131 19.65 -12.51 -2.44
CA GLU A 131 19.79 -13.33 -3.65
C GLU A 131 19.45 -12.57 -4.95
N LEU A 132 18.71 -11.47 -4.84
CA LEU A 132 18.36 -10.60 -5.97
C LEU A 132 19.35 -9.43 -6.14
N GLU A 133 20.36 -9.33 -5.27
CA GLU A 133 21.40 -8.31 -5.34
C GLU A 133 22.17 -8.43 -6.67
N GLY A 134 22.22 -7.34 -7.43
CA GLY A 134 22.85 -7.30 -8.77
C GLY A 134 21.91 -7.56 -9.95
N LYS A 135 20.65 -7.99 -9.72
CA LYS A 135 19.65 -8.03 -10.80
C LYS A 135 19.17 -6.62 -11.13
N SER A 136 19.15 -6.29 -12.42
CA SER A 136 18.61 -5.02 -12.90
C SER A 136 17.11 -5.15 -13.11
N PHE A 137 16.37 -4.15 -12.63
CA PHE A 137 14.93 -4.02 -12.83
C PHE A 137 14.68 -2.66 -13.49
N ILE A 138 13.63 -2.55 -14.28
CA ILE A 138 13.23 -1.28 -14.89
C ILE A 138 12.42 -0.52 -13.82
N PRO A 139 12.92 0.63 -13.32
CA PRO A 139 12.21 1.37 -12.28
C PRO A 139 10.93 2.00 -12.85
N LEU A 140 9.90 2.07 -12.01
CA LEU A 140 8.66 2.75 -12.29
C LEU A 140 8.90 4.26 -12.50
N ALA A 141 8.45 4.79 -13.62
CA ALA A 141 8.31 6.24 -13.76
C ALA A 141 7.08 6.67 -12.95
N TYR A 142 7.29 7.40 -11.85
CA TYR A 142 6.20 7.99 -11.07
C TYR A 142 5.52 9.12 -11.87
N GLN A 143 4.62 8.74 -12.78
CA GLN A 143 3.62 9.63 -13.37
C GLN A 143 2.26 9.23 -12.84
N ASP A 144 1.82 9.93 -11.79
CA ASP A 144 0.44 9.98 -11.29
C ASP A 144 -0.34 8.67 -11.38
N GLY A 145 -0.03 7.74 -10.47
CA GLY A 145 -0.82 6.55 -10.22
C GLY A 145 -0.95 5.66 -11.45
N GLY A 146 -0.04 4.70 -11.57
CA GLY A 146 -0.14 3.66 -12.59
C GLY A 146 -1.51 2.99 -12.63
N MET A 147 -1.92 2.52 -13.81
CA MET A 147 -3.21 1.86 -14.00
C MET A 147 -3.01 0.36 -14.00
N HIS A 148 -3.83 -0.34 -13.21
CA HIS A 148 -3.80 -1.81 -13.18
C HIS A 148 -3.92 -2.39 -14.61
N PRO A 149 -3.11 -3.40 -15.00
CA PRO A 149 -2.96 -3.83 -16.39
C PRO A 149 -4.27 -4.16 -17.10
N THR A 150 -5.21 -4.82 -16.42
CA THR A 150 -6.55 -5.11 -16.95
C THR A 150 -7.30 -3.85 -17.35
N PHE A 151 -7.29 -2.80 -16.51
CA PHE A 151 -7.94 -1.53 -16.83
C PHE A 151 -7.20 -0.78 -17.93
N ARG A 152 -5.87 -0.89 -18.00
CA ARG A 152 -5.06 -0.31 -19.08
C ARG A 152 -5.37 -0.96 -20.43
N THR A 153 -5.51 -2.29 -20.46
CA THR A 153 -5.95 -3.02 -21.65
C THR A 153 -7.34 -2.55 -22.08
N LEU A 154 -8.28 -2.47 -21.14
CA LEU A 154 -9.63 -1.96 -21.42
C LEU A 154 -9.62 -0.50 -21.88
N LEU A 155 -8.73 0.35 -21.34
CA LEU A 155 -8.55 1.74 -21.76
C LEU A 155 -8.05 1.82 -23.20
N LYS A 156 -7.07 0.97 -23.55
CA LYS A 156 -6.50 0.88 -24.90
C LYS A 156 -7.54 0.42 -25.93
N GLU A 157 -8.36 -0.57 -25.57
CA GLU A 157 -9.36 -1.15 -26.47
C GLU A 157 -10.61 -0.29 -26.62
N ASN A 158 -11.10 0.30 -25.52
CA ASN A 158 -12.40 0.96 -25.49
C ASN A 158 -12.32 2.49 -25.52
N GLY A 159 -11.16 3.07 -25.22
CA GLY A 159 -10.99 4.51 -25.01
C GLY A 159 -11.54 4.97 -23.66
N GLY A 160 -11.19 6.21 -23.28
CA GLY A 160 -11.50 6.78 -21.97
C GLY A 160 -13.00 6.90 -21.68
N GLU A 161 -13.81 7.30 -22.66
CA GLU A 161 -15.26 7.51 -22.46
C GLU A 161 -16.01 6.21 -22.17
N LYS A 162 -15.72 5.14 -22.95
CA LYS A 162 -16.35 3.84 -22.72
C LYS A 162 -15.85 3.20 -21.43
N LEU A 163 -14.58 3.40 -21.08
CA LEU A 163 -14.07 2.92 -19.79
C LEU A 163 -14.75 3.66 -18.63
N ALA A 164 -14.86 4.99 -18.71
CA ALA A 164 -15.56 5.82 -17.72
C ALA A 164 -16.99 5.31 -17.47
N ALA A 165 -17.74 5.05 -18.54
CA ALA A 165 -19.10 4.53 -18.46
C ALA A 165 -19.19 3.11 -17.88
N LYS A 166 -18.11 2.31 -17.94
CA LYS A 166 -18.05 0.97 -17.32
C LYS A 166 -17.71 1.03 -15.83
N VAL A 167 -16.89 1.98 -15.41
CA VAL A 167 -16.34 2.04 -14.04
C VAL A 167 -17.17 2.91 -13.09
N SER A 168 -18.04 3.78 -13.61
CA SER A 168 -18.90 4.62 -12.80
C SER A 168 -20.29 4.84 -13.42
N VAL A 169 -21.30 4.96 -12.55
CA VAL A 169 -22.67 5.38 -12.92
C VAL A 169 -22.79 6.89 -13.08
N ILE A 170 -21.82 7.66 -12.56
CA ILE A 170 -21.74 9.10 -12.73
C ILE A 170 -20.83 9.40 -13.92
N LYS A 171 -21.16 10.43 -14.72
CA LYS A 171 -20.29 10.90 -15.79
C LYS A 171 -19.01 11.50 -15.22
N CYS A 172 -17.99 10.67 -15.06
CA CYS A 172 -16.68 11.04 -14.56
C CYS A 172 -15.60 10.56 -15.54
N PRO A 173 -14.78 11.46 -16.12
CA PRO A 173 -13.78 11.07 -17.09
C PRO A 173 -12.62 10.29 -16.44
N ILE A 174 -11.99 9.40 -17.19
CA ILE A 174 -10.73 8.78 -16.78
C ILE A 174 -9.67 9.88 -16.67
N SER A 175 -9.01 9.98 -15.51
CA SER A 175 -7.92 10.94 -15.33
C SER A 175 -6.71 10.55 -16.20
N ARG A 176 -6.16 11.53 -16.95
CA ARG A 176 -4.91 11.42 -17.72
C ARG A 176 -4.73 10.07 -18.47
N PRO A 177 -5.65 9.70 -19.37
CA PRO A 177 -5.66 8.37 -19.99
C PRO A 177 -4.40 8.09 -20.83
N VAL A 178 -3.76 9.12 -21.38
CA VAL A 178 -2.49 8.97 -22.12
C VAL A 178 -1.35 8.57 -21.18
N ALA A 179 -1.26 9.17 -19.99
CA ALA A 179 -0.27 8.80 -18.99
C ALA A 179 -0.51 7.38 -18.46
N ALA A 180 -1.76 7.02 -18.20
CA ALA A 180 -2.13 5.66 -17.80
C ALA A 180 -1.74 4.59 -18.83
N LEU A 181 -1.78 4.91 -20.14
CA LEU A 181 -1.33 4.01 -21.21
C LEU A 181 0.20 3.96 -21.36
N ALA A 182 0.90 5.01 -20.94
CA ALA A 182 2.37 5.11 -20.96
C ALA A 182 3.04 4.52 -19.70
N ASP A 183 2.25 4.14 -18.70
CA ASP A 183 2.71 3.48 -17.48
C ASP A 183 3.56 2.25 -17.81
N PRO A 184 4.81 2.13 -17.32
CA PRO A 184 5.65 0.96 -17.57
C PRO A 184 5.31 -0.26 -16.68
N PHE A 185 4.42 -0.13 -15.69
CA PHE A 185 4.04 -1.25 -14.82
C PHE A 185 3.23 -2.30 -15.61
N ASP A 186 3.72 -3.52 -15.71
CA ASP A 186 3.02 -4.62 -16.39
C ASP A 186 2.18 -5.48 -15.43
N GLY A 187 2.35 -5.29 -14.11
CA GLY A 187 1.62 -5.99 -13.04
C GLY A 187 1.67 -7.50 -13.12
N GLY A 188 2.62 -8.05 -13.90
CA GLY A 188 2.80 -9.47 -14.11
C GLY A 188 3.81 -10.04 -13.13
N GLU A 189 3.37 -10.31 -11.90
CA GLU A 189 4.06 -11.22 -10.95
C GLU A 189 3.04 -12.04 -10.15
#